data_AF-N8QCB5-F1
#
_entry.id   AF-N8QCB5-F1
#
_cell.length_a   1.000
_cell.length_b   1.000
_cell.length_c   1.000
_cell.angle_alpha   90.00
_cell.angle_beta   90.00
_cell.angle_gamma   90.00
#
_symmetry.space_group_name_H-M   'P 1'
#
loop_
_entity.id
_entity.type
_entity.pdbx_description
1 polymer ?
#
loop_
_entity_poly.entity_id
_entity_poly.type
_entity_poly.pdbx_seq_one_letter_code
_entity_poly.pdbx_strand_id
1 'polypeptide(L)'
;MLVTPEGTRSKQEQWKTGFYHVAMTAGVPIALAYMDYAKKKTGVGKIVYPTGNYEQDMAEIMAFYAEINAKHPEKFSVDQRYANNK
;
A
#
# COMPACT_ATOMS: atom_id res chain seq x y z
N MET A 1 5.97 -7.54 -11.69
CA MET A 1 6.57 -6.24 -11.33
C MET A 1 6.34 -6.01 -9.85
N LEU A 2 7.35 -5.53 -9.11
CA LEU A 2 7.20 -5.15 -7.70
C LEU A 2 7.43 -3.64 -7.60
N VAL A 3 6.50 -2.93 -6.95
CA VAL A 3 6.55 -1.48 -6.81
C VAL A 3 6.39 -1.12 -5.35
N THR A 4 7.33 -0.36 -4.81
CA THR A 4 7.22 0.25 -3.48
C THR A 4 6.65 1.66 -3.64
N PRO A 5 5.37 1.89 -3.34
CA PRO A 5 4.68 3.15 -3.65
C PRO A 5 5.19 4.35 -2.84
N GLU A 6 5.83 4.11 -1.69
CA GLU A 6 6.50 5.16 -0.89
C GLU A 6 7.68 5.81 -1.64
N GLY A 7 8.34 5.05 -2.54
CA GLY A 7 9.32 5.55 -3.50
C GLY A 7 10.66 6.02 -2.92
N THR A 8 10.83 6.11 -1.59
CA THR A 8 12.09 6.55 -0.95
C THR A 8 12.44 5.72 0.28
N ARG A 9 13.69 5.80 0.74
CA ARG A 9 14.17 5.18 2.00
C ARG A 9 13.94 6.08 3.23
N SER A 10 13.46 7.30 3.00
CA SER A 10 13.07 8.26 4.04
C SER A 10 11.57 8.17 4.26
N LYS A 11 11.11 8.55 5.45
CA LYS A 11 9.67 8.59 5.75
C LYS A 11 8.95 9.45 4.71
N GLN A 12 7.93 8.89 4.07
CA GLN A 12 7.06 9.64 3.17
C GLN A 12 5.59 9.39 3.51
N GLU A 13 4.84 10.47 3.65
CA GLU A 13 3.42 10.42 4.06
C GLU A 13 2.46 10.39 2.86
N GLN A 14 3.00 10.52 1.64
CA GLN A 14 2.25 10.47 0.39
C GLN A 14 2.83 9.44 -0.57
N TRP A 15 2.01 8.47 -0.96
CA TRP A 15 2.40 7.42 -1.88
C TRP A 15 2.29 7.90 -3.33
N LYS A 16 3.21 7.41 -4.17
CA LYS A 16 3.16 7.60 -5.62
C LYS A 16 2.01 6.78 -6.19
N THR A 17 1.21 7.38 -7.05
CA THR A 17 -0.03 6.77 -7.59
C THR A 17 0.19 5.95 -8.87
N GLY A 18 1.42 5.96 -9.42
CA GLY A 18 1.72 5.34 -10.72
C GLY A 18 1.42 3.84 -10.79
N PHE A 19 1.59 3.10 -9.69
CA PHE A 19 1.27 1.66 -9.66
C PHE A 19 -0.22 1.40 -9.92
N TYR A 20 -1.09 2.25 -9.37
CA TYR A 20 -2.53 2.13 -9.52
C TYR A 20 -2.97 2.44 -10.94
N HIS A 21 -2.43 3.51 -11.54
CA HIS A 21 -2.73 3.85 -12.94
C HIS A 21 -2.28 2.74 -13.89
N VAL A 22 -1.10 2.17 -13.69
CA VAL A 22 -0.63 1.02 -14.48
C VAL A 22 -1.56 -0.17 -14.32
N ALA A 23 -1.99 -0.49 -13.11
CA ALA A 23 -2.90 -1.61 -12.85
C ALA A 23 -4.28 -1.41 -13.51
N MET A 24 -4.85 -0.20 -13.40
CA MET A 24 -6.09 0.20 -14.07
C MET A 24 -5.97 0.09 -15.60
N THR A 25 -4.94 0.67 -16.20
CA THR A 25 -4.76 0.68 -17.66
C THR A 25 -4.50 -0.72 -18.21
N ALA A 26 -3.78 -1.57 -17.46
CA ALA A 26 -3.51 -2.95 -17.85
C ALA A 26 -4.66 -3.91 -17.51
N GLY A 27 -5.67 -3.49 -16.74
CA GLY A 27 -6.77 -4.35 -16.30
C GLY A 27 -6.33 -5.49 -15.39
N VAL A 28 -5.28 -5.27 -14.58
CA VAL A 28 -4.69 -6.31 -13.72
C VAL A 28 -4.94 -6.00 -12.24
N PRO A 29 -5.09 -7.04 -11.39
CA PRO A 29 -5.22 -6.84 -9.95
C PRO A 29 -3.90 -6.42 -9.30
N ILE A 30 -4.02 -5.76 -8.15
CA ILE A 30 -2.90 -5.33 -7.29
C ILE A 30 -2.77 -6.31 -6.12
N ALA A 31 -1.67 -7.05 -6.06
CA ALA A 31 -1.37 -7.94 -4.95
C ALA A 31 -0.56 -7.20 -3.86
N LEU A 32 -1.10 -7.14 -2.64
CA LEU A 32 -0.46 -6.47 -1.50
C LEU A 32 0.53 -7.39 -0.82
N ALA A 33 1.80 -7.23 -1.15
CA ALA A 33 2.91 -7.91 -0.47
C ALA A 33 3.32 -7.16 0.80
N TYR A 34 3.66 -7.89 1.86
CA TYR A 34 4.01 -7.31 3.16
C TYR A 34 5.11 -8.09 3.87
N MET A 35 5.81 -7.41 4.77
CA MET A 35 6.74 -7.98 5.74
C MET A 35 6.40 -7.44 7.13
N ASP A 36 5.80 -8.28 7.96
CA ASP A 36 5.52 -7.98 9.37
C ASP A 36 6.69 -8.51 10.22
N TYR A 37 7.51 -7.57 10.71
CA TYR A 37 8.69 -7.88 11.52
C TYR A 37 8.35 -8.27 12.95
N ALA A 38 7.22 -7.78 13.49
CA ALA A 38 6.77 -8.16 14.83
C ALA A 38 6.35 -9.64 14.86
N LYS A 39 5.65 -10.09 13.82
CA LYS A 39 5.21 -11.49 13.68
C LYS A 39 6.22 -12.39 12.96
N LYS A 40 7.31 -11.83 12.41
CA LYS A 40 8.27 -12.50 11.52
C LYS A 40 7.60 -13.23 10.36
N LYS A 41 6.57 -12.60 9.77
CA LYS A 41 5.78 -13.15 8.65
C LYS A 41 5.95 -12.27 7.42
N THR A 42 6.05 -12.91 6.27
CA THR A 42 6.09 -12.26 4.96
C THR A 42 5.14 -12.98 4.02
N GLY A 43 4.59 -12.27 3.05
CA GLY A 43 3.74 -12.89 2.05
C GLY A 43 2.92 -11.88 1.25
N VAL A 44 1.96 -12.42 0.51
CA VAL A 44 0.92 -11.64 -0.18
C VAL A 44 -0.36 -11.78 0.64
N GLY A 45 -0.90 -10.66 1.13
CA GLY A 45 -2.04 -10.68 2.04
C GLY A 45 -3.37 -10.56 1.32
N LYS A 46 -3.53 -9.53 0.49
CA LYS A 46 -4.80 -9.21 -0.17
C LYS A 46 -4.57 -8.93 -1.65
N ILE A 47 -5.57 -9.25 -2.45
CA ILE A 47 -5.62 -8.88 -3.87
C ILE A 47 -6.72 -7.83 -4.01
N VAL A 48 -6.35 -6.64 -4.47
CA VAL A 48 -7.26 -5.53 -4.74
C VAL A 48 -7.47 -5.44 -6.24
N TYR A 49 -8.73 -5.42 -6.66
CA TYR A 49 -9.09 -5.18 -8.06
C TYR A 49 -9.43 -3.70 -8.21
N PRO A 50 -8.64 -2.93 -8.97
CA PRO A 50 -8.92 -1.51 -9.18
C PRO A 50 -10.34 -1.32 -9.77
N THR A 51 -11.21 -0.66 -9.02
CA THR A 51 -12.63 -0.45 -9.37
C THR A 51 -12.84 0.84 -10.17
N GLY A 52 -11.83 1.71 -10.19
CA GLY A 52 -11.93 3.08 -10.69
C GLY A 52 -12.29 4.10 -9.62
N ASN A 53 -12.80 3.66 -8.46
CA ASN A 53 -12.94 4.51 -7.29
C ASN A 53 -11.61 4.55 -6.52
N TYR A 54 -10.73 5.46 -6.94
CA TYR A 54 -9.38 5.59 -6.40
C TYR A 54 -9.36 5.76 -4.88
N GLU A 55 -10.26 6.56 -4.32
CA GLU A 55 -10.27 6.85 -2.88
C GLU A 55 -10.62 5.61 -2.06
N GLN A 56 -11.62 4.85 -2.51
CA GLN A 56 -12.06 3.62 -1.84
C GLN A 56 -10.99 2.54 -1.93
N ASP A 57 -10.43 2.32 -3.11
CA ASP A 57 -9.41 1.29 -3.34
C ASP A 57 -8.14 1.62 -2.53
N MET A 58 -7.72 2.89 -2.50
CA MET A 58 -6.58 3.31 -1.70
C MET A 58 -6.85 3.24 -0.20
N ALA A 59 -8.05 3.57 0.27
CA ALA A 59 -8.42 3.42 1.67
C ALA A 59 -8.32 1.95 2.12
N GLU A 60 -8.76 1.02 1.27
CA GLU A 60 -8.64 -0.41 1.52
C GLU A 60 -7.16 -0.87 1.59
N ILE A 61 -6.32 -0.37 0.68
CA ILE A 61 -4.88 -0.65 0.68
C ILE A 61 -4.22 -0.07 1.95
N MET A 62 -4.56 1.16 2.33
CA MET A 62 -4.02 1.80 3.53
C MET A 62 -4.43 1.06 4.80
N ALA A 63 -5.69 0.64 4.91
CA ALA A 63 -6.19 -0.13 6.03
C ALA A 63 -5.41 -1.45 6.20
N PHE A 64 -5.13 -2.15 5.08
CA PHE A 64 -4.32 -3.37 5.12
C PHE A 64 -2.90 -3.13 5.66
N TYR A 65 -2.22 -2.07 5.20
CA TYR A 65 -0.85 -1.79 5.62
C TYR A 65 -0.74 -1.15 7.01
N ALA A 66 -1.81 -0.52 7.52
CA ALA A 66 -1.84 0.06 8.86
C ALA A 66 -1.65 -0.99 9.97
N GLU A 67 -2.01 -2.24 9.72
CA GLU A 67 -1.83 -3.35 10.67
C GLU A 67 -0.45 -4.02 10.59
N ILE A 68 0.38 -3.65 9.62
CA ILE A 68 1.68 -4.28 9.36
C ILE A 68 2.81 -3.54 10.07
N ASN A 69 3.60 -4.27 10.84
CA ASN A 69 4.76 -3.71 11.56
C ASN A 69 6.02 -3.75 10.69
N ALA A 70 6.43 -2.58 10.20
CA ALA A 70 7.69 -2.40 9.48
C ALA A 70 8.92 -2.60 10.40
N LYS A 71 10.08 -2.92 9.81
CA LYS A 71 11.36 -3.04 10.55
C LYS A 71 11.78 -1.76 11.25
N HIS A 72 11.49 -0.63 10.62
CA HIS A 72 11.78 0.73 11.09
C HIS A 72 10.47 1.53 11.07
N PRO A 73 9.62 1.40 12.11
CA PRO A 73 8.32 2.09 12.16
C PRO A 73 8.44 3.61 12.01
N GLU A 74 9.55 4.20 12.48
CA GLU A 74 9.83 5.64 12.38
C GLU A 74 10.07 6.12 10.93
N LYS A 75 10.35 5.20 10.01
CA LYS A 75 10.60 5.48 8.59
C LYS A 75 9.47 5.04 7.67
N PHE A 76 8.40 4.47 8.22
CA PHE A 76 7.27 3.99 7.45
C PHE A 76 6.03 4.84 7.72
N SER A 77 5.28 5.16 6.68
CA SER A 77 3.94 5.72 6.81
C SER A 77 3.05 5.19 5.69
N VAL A 78 1.81 4.87 6.05
CA VAL A 78 0.71 4.78 5.09
C VAL A 78 0.40 6.18 4.53
N ASP A 79 -0.21 6.25 3.36
CA ASP A 79 -0.64 7.50 2.77
C ASP A 79 -1.74 8.14 3.62
N GLN A 80 -1.42 9.25 4.28
CA GLN A 80 -2.34 9.88 5.24
C GLN A 80 -3.59 10.47 4.58
N ARG A 81 -3.57 10.70 3.25
CA ARG A 81 -4.73 11.19 2.51
C ARG A 81 -5.89 10.19 2.49
N TYR A 82 -5.58 8.90 2.56
CA TYR A 82 -6.58 7.82 2.45
C TYR A 82 -6.71 7.00 3.74
N ALA A 83 -5.74 7.09 4.65
CA ALA A 83 -5.79 6.40 5.94
C ALA A 83 -6.77 7.04 6.96
N ASN A 84 -7.07 8.34 6.83
CA ASN A 84 -7.84 9.11 7.81
C ASN A 84 -9.31 9.37 7.40
N ASN A 85 -9.82 8.73 6.34
CA ASN A 85 -11.25 8.78 6.03
C ASN A 85 -12.01 7.86 7.00
N LYS A 86 -12.27 8.40 8.19
CA LYS A 86 -13.22 7.87 9.17
C LYS A 86 -14.52 8.66 9.10
#